data_AF-T2GIT6-F1
#
_entry.id   AF-T2GIT6-F1
#
_cell.length_a   1.000
_cell.length_b   1.000
_cell.length_c   1.000
_cell.angle_alpha   90.00
_cell.angle_beta   90.00
_cell.angle_gamma   90.00
#
_symmetry.space_group_name_H-M   'P 1'
#
loop_
_entity.id
_entity.type
_entity.pdbx_description
1 polymer ?
#
loop_
_entity_poly.entity_id
_entity_poly.type
_entity_poly.pdbx_seq_one_letter_code
_entity_poly.pdbx_strand_id
1 'polypeptide(L)'
;MKIVPDTSVIVDGRITGIVQEEEFRGSEVIVPEAVVSELEYQANRGRETGFNGLEELKNLQRLHKENIISMIFVGRRPTVDEISLSRGGEIDAMIRATAREYDALLITSDRVQAEVGKAQGLDVFYIKPEVLEYEELEISKYFDDYTMSVHLKENVVPMAKKGRPGEIRLVEIDNKPLKHADINRMAREIVERAKSDFKSFIEIEMEGATVVQFREYRISIARPPFSEAFEITAVRPVARVSLEDYRLSERLIDRLRDTAKGVLIAGAPGAGKSTFAQAVAEFYSREMRAVVKTMESPRDLQVGDEITQYAPIERDMQKTADILLLVRPDYTIYDELRKTRDFRIFADMRLAGVGMVGVVHATRPIDAIQRILGRVELGVIPSVVDTTIFIEDGEVKAVYDVSLTVKVPTGMQEADLARPVIEIRDLESGELMHEIYTYGEQTIVMDVSKASPGGRKPSAHRIAEREIEREFRKRLPGARVRVELESDERAKVWIEEKYIPQVIGKKGKTIEEIEKNIGISIGVEPLEERELEETVEVPVELAGNYVVLNFGRDAVGVSFDILVEDEYLFTATVGKKGTIKLRRDIELADIIMEAVKHSIPVRARVRPEA
;
A
#
# COMPACT_ATOMS: atom_id res chain seq x y z
N MET A 1 24.71 13.89 51.58
CA MET A 1 24.06 12.66 51.09
C MET A 1 24.82 12.15 49.88
N LYS A 2 24.93 10.83 49.67
CA LYS A 2 25.51 10.26 48.44
C LYS A 2 24.40 9.73 47.55
N ILE A 3 24.43 10.07 46.27
CA ILE A 3 23.42 9.65 45.30
C ILE A 3 24.09 9.04 44.08
N VAL A 4 23.47 7.99 43.53
CA VAL A 4 23.88 7.35 42.27
C VAL A 4 22.72 7.46 41.29
N PRO A 5 22.77 8.36 40.31
CA PRO A 5 21.77 8.41 39.25
C PRO A 5 22.02 7.29 38.23
N ASP A 6 20.96 6.62 37.79
CA ASP A 6 21.03 5.68 36.67
C ASP A 6 20.89 6.38 35.31
N THR A 7 21.03 5.62 34.22
CA THR A 7 20.91 6.18 32.87
C THR A 7 19.53 6.81 32.63
N SER A 8 18.45 6.20 33.14
CA SER A 8 17.09 6.68 32.92
C SER A 8 16.88 8.11 33.46
N VAL A 9 17.40 8.42 34.64
CA VAL A 9 17.24 9.73 35.27
C VAL A 9 18.13 10.79 34.64
N ILE A 10 19.34 10.41 34.20
CA ILE A 10 20.20 11.32 33.45
C ILE A 10 19.57 11.67 32.09
N VAL A 11 18.99 10.70 31.39
CA VAL A 11 18.30 10.93 30.11
C VAL A 11 17.06 11.79 30.28
N ASP A 12 16.33 11.62 31.38
CA ASP A 12 15.12 12.40 31.67
C ASP A 12 15.42 13.86 32.08
N GLY A 13 16.68 14.24 32.31
CA GLY A 13 17.05 15.62 32.66
C GLY A 13 16.58 16.09 34.04
N ARG A 14 16.04 15.18 34.86
CA ARG A 14 15.41 15.52 36.15
C ARG A 14 16.41 15.62 37.31
N ILE A 15 17.59 15.02 37.16
CA ILE A 15 18.59 14.99 38.23
C ILE A 15 19.06 16.40 38.61
N THR A 16 19.26 17.31 37.64
CA THR A 16 19.70 18.69 37.92
C THR A 16 18.69 19.44 38.78
N GLY A 17 17.39 19.23 38.56
CA GLY A 17 16.33 19.81 39.40
C GLY A 17 16.36 19.23 40.81
N ILE A 18 16.43 17.90 40.92
CA ILE A 18 16.42 17.18 42.22
C ILE A 18 17.56 17.65 43.11
N VAL A 19 18.79 17.73 42.60
CA VAL A 19 19.95 18.12 43.42
C VAL A 19 19.92 19.58 43.89
N GLN A 20 19.00 20.40 43.37
CA GLN A 20 18.77 21.77 43.79
C GLN A 20 17.68 21.90 44.85
N GLU A 21 16.87 20.86 45.07
CA GLU A 21 15.88 20.81 46.15
C GLU A 21 16.58 20.81 47.52
N GLU A 22 15.90 21.35 48.55
CA GLU A 22 16.50 21.49 49.88
C GLU A 22 16.96 20.15 50.49
N GLU A 23 16.27 19.06 50.18
CA GLU A 23 16.58 17.71 50.68
C GLU A 23 17.91 17.15 50.12
N PHE A 24 18.24 17.49 48.86
CA PHE A 24 19.41 16.93 48.16
C PHE A 24 20.56 17.93 48.02
N ARG A 25 20.38 19.18 48.46
CA ARG A 25 21.39 20.22 48.35
C ARG A 25 22.70 19.82 49.06
N GLY A 26 23.83 19.99 48.37
CA GLY A 26 25.13 19.56 48.87
C GLY A 26 25.36 18.04 48.80
N SER A 27 24.55 17.31 48.01
CA SER A 27 24.80 15.90 47.72
C SER A 27 26.10 15.67 46.98
N GLU A 28 26.70 14.50 47.22
CA GLU A 28 27.76 13.92 46.42
C GLU A 28 27.13 13.03 45.35
N VAL A 29 27.22 13.47 44.09
CA VAL A 29 26.68 12.78 42.92
C VAL A 29 27.75 11.84 42.37
N ILE A 30 27.50 10.54 42.50
CA ILE A 30 28.41 9.48 42.11
C ILE A 30 27.92 8.91 40.78
N VAL A 31 28.54 9.32 39.68
CA VAL A 31 28.14 8.92 38.32
C VAL A 31 28.90 7.65 37.92
N PRO A 32 28.23 6.51 37.69
CA PRO A 32 28.91 5.31 37.22
C PRO A 32 29.46 5.50 35.79
N GLU A 33 30.68 5.03 35.53
CA GLU A 33 31.29 4.99 34.18
C GLU A 33 30.42 4.23 33.16
N ALA A 34 29.61 3.28 33.65
CA ALA A 34 28.63 2.56 32.84
C ALA A 34 27.55 3.48 32.25
N VAL A 35 27.07 4.47 33.01
CA VAL A 35 26.09 5.46 32.54
C VAL A 35 26.70 6.33 31.43
N VAL A 36 27.92 6.82 31.66
CA VAL A 36 28.63 7.65 30.67
C VAL A 36 28.85 6.89 29.36
N SER A 37 29.28 5.63 29.47
CA SER A 37 29.55 4.78 28.30
C SER A 37 28.30 4.44 27.51
N GLU A 38 27.17 4.21 28.20
CA GLU A 38 25.90 3.99 27.54
C GLU A 38 25.45 5.25 26.78
N LEU A 39 25.49 6.43 27.42
CA LEU A 39 25.13 7.69 26.80
C LEU A 39 26.01 8.04 25.59
N GLU A 40 27.33 7.84 25.72
CA GLU A 40 28.29 7.99 24.64
C GLU A 40 27.97 7.05 23.47
N TYR A 41 27.68 5.78 23.76
CA TYR A 41 27.29 4.81 22.73
C TYR A 41 26.01 5.20 22.00
N GLN A 42 24.99 5.68 22.73
CA GLN A 42 23.74 6.16 22.13
C GLN A 42 23.99 7.41 21.26
N ALA A 43 24.77 8.38 21.76
CA ALA A 43 25.09 9.61 21.04
C ALA A 43 25.89 9.35 19.76
N ASN A 44 26.88 8.44 19.81
CA ASN A 44 27.66 8.03 18.65
C ASN A 44 26.83 7.32 17.57
N ARG A 45 25.64 6.82 17.90
CA ARG A 45 24.66 6.26 16.96
C ARG A 45 23.57 7.26 16.54
N GLY A 46 23.75 8.53 16.89
CA GLY A 46 22.83 9.61 16.55
C GLY A 46 21.52 9.65 17.35
N ARG A 47 21.39 8.85 18.43
CA ARG A 47 20.17 8.79 19.24
C ARG A 47 20.06 10.01 20.15
N GLU A 48 18.85 10.55 20.26
CA GLU A 48 18.60 11.78 21.02
C GLU A 48 18.84 11.62 22.50
N THR A 49 18.46 10.45 23.01
CA THR A 49 18.64 10.09 24.42
C THR A 49 20.09 10.20 24.87
N GLY A 50 21.04 9.83 24.00
CA GLY A 50 22.47 9.97 24.28
C GLY A 50 22.89 11.43 24.38
N PHE A 51 22.49 12.27 23.43
CA PHE A 51 22.84 13.70 23.46
C PHE A 51 22.21 14.43 24.64
N ASN A 52 20.95 14.14 24.98
CA ASN A 52 20.25 14.76 26.12
C ASN A 52 20.93 14.38 27.43
N GLY A 53 21.23 13.10 27.64
CA GLY A 53 21.93 12.66 28.84
C GLY A 53 23.34 13.24 28.96
N LEU A 54 24.08 13.39 27.85
CA LEU A 54 25.39 14.06 27.87
C LEU A 54 25.29 15.55 28.21
N GLU A 55 24.27 16.27 27.74
CA GLU A 55 24.01 17.64 28.18
C GLU A 55 23.66 17.71 29.67
N GLU A 56 22.89 16.75 30.17
CA GLU A 56 22.54 16.70 31.58
C GLU A 56 23.76 16.48 32.48
N LEU A 57 24.70 15.61 32.08
CA LEU A 57 25.99 15.48 32.77
C LEU A 57 26.80 16.78 32.77
N LYS A 58 26.73 17.58 31.70
CA LYS A 58 27.37 18.91 31.67
C LYS A 58 26.70 19.89 32.64
N ASN A 59 25.37 19.83 32.77
CA ASN A 59 24.63 20.64 33.75
C ASN A 59 25.05 20.31 35.18
N LEU A 60 25.12 19.03 35.54
CA LEU A 60 25.63 18.59 36.84
C LEU A 60 27.08 19.06 37.07
N GLN A 61 27.94 18.95 36.06
CA GLN A 61 29.33 19.42 36.17
C GLN A 61 29.43 20.94 36.40
N ARG A 62 28.48 21.73 35.88
CA ARG A 62 28.40 23.17 36.17
C ARG A 62 28.03 23.41 37.63
N LEU A 63 27.02 22.70 38.15
CA LEU A 63 26.64 22.79 39.58
C LEU A 63 27.79 22.36 40.51
N HIS A 64 28.58 21.38 40.09
CA HIS A 64 29.78 20.97 40.82
C HIS A 64 30.82 22.10 40.90
N LYS A 65 31.10 22.77 39.78
CA LYS A 65 32.03 23.92 39.72
C LYS A 65 31.54 25.11 40.54
N GLU A 66 30.23 25.29 40.64
CA GLU A 66 29.58 26.33 41.46
C GLU A 66 29.54 25.95 42.96
N ASN A 67 30.09 24.79 43.35
CA ASN A 67 30.07 24.24 44.72
C ASN A 67 28.66 24.02 45.28
N ILE A 68 27.67 23.81 44.41
CA ILE A 68 26.30 23.46 44.81
C ILE A 68 26.21 21.97 45.16
N ILE A 69 26.99 21.14 44.45
CA ILE A 69 27.13 19.69 44.66
C ILE A 69 28.61 19.26 44.57
N SER A 70 28.95 18.07 45.06
CA SER A 70 30.17 17.37 44.64
C SER A 70 29.84 16.32 43.60
N MET A 71 30.72 16.07 42.63
CA MET A 71 30.49 15.08 41.59
C MET A 71 31.75 14.27 41.32
N ILE A 72 31.61 12.95 41.25
CA ILE A 72 32.70 12.01 40.95
C ILE A 72 32.24 10.96 39.94
N PHE A 73 33.18 10.47 39.13
CA PHE A 73 32.96 9.34 38.23
C PHE A 73 33.64 8.10 38.79
N VAL A 74 32.92 6.98 38.85
CA VAL A 74 33.41 5.75 39.50
C VAL A 74 33.00 4.49 38.74
N GLY A 75 33.63 3.37 39.06
CA GLY A 75 33.36 2.07 38.45
C GLY A 75 34.20 1.80 37.20
N ARG A 76 33.96 0.65 36.57
CA ARG A 76 34.66 0.26 35.34
C ARG A 76 33.91 0.72 34.10
N ARG A 77 34.66 0.99 33.03
CA ARG A 77 34.09 1.18 31.69
C ARG A 77 33.59 -0.16 31.15
N PRO A 78 32.31 -0.31 30.79
CA PRO A 78 31.79 -1.53 30.15
C PRO A 78 32.36 -1.71 28.75
N THR A 79 32.39 -2.95 28.30
CA THR A 79 32.77 -3.33 26.93
C THR A 79 31.63 -3.06 25.94
N VAL A 80 31.94 -2.98 24.64
CA VAL A 80 30.94 -2.73 23.58
C VAL A 80 29.86 -3.81 23.54
N ASP A 81 30.21 -5.07 23.83
CA ASP A 81 29.26 -6.18 23.89
C ASP A 81 28.29 -6.02 25.06
N GLU A 82 28.78 -5.65 26.24
CA GLU A 82 27.95 -5.35 27.43
C GLU A 82 27.00 -4.17 27.19
N ILE A 83 27.41 -3.16 26.43
CA ILE A 83 26.57 -2.00 26.08
C ILE A 83 25.54 -2.36 24.98
N SER A 84 25.95 -3.09 23.95
CA SER A 84 25.09 -3.43 22.81
C SER A 84 24.01 -4.47 23.16
N LEU A 85 24.31 -5.35 24.13
CA LEU A 85 23.37 -6.32 24.70
C LEU A 85 22.56 -5.77 25.89
N SER A 86 22.59 -4.45 26.13
CA SER A 86 21.95 -3.72 27.26
C SER A 86 20.50 -4.09 27.57
N ARG A 87 19.75 -4.69 26.63
CA ARG A 87 18.44 -5.31 26.94
C ARG A 87 18.50 -6.41 28.01
N GLY A 88 19.68 -6.91 28.36
CA GLY A 88 19.92 -7.91 29.40
C GLY A 88 20.13 -7.37 30.83
N GLY A 89 20.13 -6.04 31.06
CA GLY A 89 20.21 -5.46 32.41
C GLY A 89 21.60 -5.45 33.06
N GLU A 90 22.67 -5.68 32.28
CA GLU A 90 24.06 -5.69 32.76
C GLU A 90 24.53 -4.30 33.21
N ILE A 91 24.20 -3.25 32.45
CA ILE A 91 24.51 -1.86 32.81
C ILE A 91 23.82 -1.49 34.13
N ASP A 92 22.53 -1.81 34.24
CA ASP A 92 21.74 -1.61 35.44
C ASP A 92 22.32 -2.33 36.66
N ALA A 93 22.86 -3.54 36.47
CA ALA A 93 23.54 -4.28 37.52
C ALA A 93 24.82 -3.58 37.99
N MET A 94 25.61 -3.02 37.06
CA MET A 94 26.80 -2.23 37.41
C MET A 94 26.44 -0.97 38.20
N ILE A 95 25.37 -0.27 37.81
CA ILE A 95 24.86 0.91 38.52
C ILE A 95 24.44 0.53 39.95
N ARG A 96 23.67 -0.55 40.12
CA ARG A 96 23.29 -1.08 41.45
C ARG A 96 24.50 -1.50 42.27
N ALA A 97 25.54 -2.06 41.64
CA ALA A 97 26.78 -2.41 42.32
C ALA A 97 27.49 -1.17 42.87
N THR A 98 27.56 -0.09 42.08
CA THR A 98 28.09 1.20 42.55
C THR A 98 27.29 1.77 43.72
N ALA A 99 25.96 1.77 43.63
CA ALA A 99 25.10 2.23 44.74
C ALA A 99 25.37 1.45 46.04
N ARG A 100 25.56 0.12 45.94
CA ARG A 100 25.92 -0.74 47.07
C ARG A 100 27.30 -0.44 47.64
N GLU A 101 28.30 -0.30 46.77
CA GLU A 101 29.70 -0.08 47.18
C GLU A 101 29.87 1.23 47.95
N TYR A 102 29.16 2.27 47.55
CA TYR A 102 29.26 3.61 48.13
C TYR A 102 28.23 3.91 49.21
N ASP A 103 27.36 2.96 49.55
CA ASP A 103 26.22 3.12 50.45
C ASP A 103 25.38 4.36 50.08
N ALA A 104 25.02 4.42 48.80
CA ALA A 104 24.41 5.59 48.17
C ALA A 104 22.96 5.31 47.75
N LEU A 105 22.15 6.37 47.80
CA LEU A 105 20.77 6.34 47.33
C LEU A 105 20.73 6.21 45.81
N LEU A 106 20.17 5.11 45.30
CA LEU A 106 19.97 4.89 43.87
C LEU A 106 18.79 5.75 43.39
N ILE A 107 19.05 6.67 42.47
CA ILE A 107 18.01 7.50 41.86
C ILE A 107 17.71 6.94 40.47
N THR A 108 16.45 6.53 40.24
CA THR A 108 16.02 5.86 39.00
C THR A 108 14.61 6.30 38.58
N SER A 109 14.35 6.42 37.28
CA SER A 109 13.01 6.58 36.70
C SER A 109 12.52 5.30 36.02
N ASP A 110 13.35 4.25 35.99
CA ASP A 110 12.98 2.90 35.57
C ASP A 110 12.36 2.12 36.75
N ARG A 111 11.10 1.71 36.58
CA ARG A 111 10.36 0.93 37.58
C ARG A 111 11.01 -0.42 37.86
N VAL A 112 11.53 -1.10 36.83
CA VAL A 112 12.20 -2.39 36.97
C VAL A 112 13.48 -2.22 37.77
N GLN A 113 14.30 -1.23 37.43
CA GLN A 113 15.53 -0.92 38.16
C GLN A 113 15.24 -0.61 39.63
N ALA A 114 14.18 0.17 39.90
CA ALA A 114 13.75 0.49 41.24
C ALA A 114 13.34 -0.74 42.07
N GLU A 115 12.48 -1.60 41.50
CA GLU A 115 11.99 -2.78 42.20
C GLU A 115 13.11 -3.82 42.41
N VAL A 116 14.00 -4.00 41.44
CA VAL A 116 15.18 -4.86 41.59
C VAL A 116 16.13 -4.30 42.65
N GLY A 117 16.37 -2.98 42.66
CA GLY A 117 17.20 -2.32 43.68
C GLY A 117 16.66 -2.53 45.09
N LYS A 118 15.36 -2.28 45.30
CA LYS A 118 14.68 -2.53 46.59
C LYS A 118 14.75 -3.99 47.00
N ALA A 119 14.50 -4.92 46.07
CA ALA A 119 14.59 -6.36 46.33
C ALA A 119 16.01 -6.81 46.72
N GLN A 120 17.03 -6.10 46.24
CA GLN A 120 18.43 -6.29 46.62
C GLN A 120 18.84 -5.54 47.90
N GLY A 121 17.90 -4.87 48.58
CA GLY A 121 18.14 -4.14 49.81
C GLY A 121 18.85 -2.80 49.64
N LEU A 122 18.80 -2.20 48.44
CA LEU A 122 19.33 -0.84 48.22
C LEU A 122 18.29 0.20 48.63
N ASP A 123 18.78 1.34 49.12
CA ASP A 123 17.97 2.55 49.23
C ASP A 123 17.72 3.10 47.83
N VAL A 124 16.44 3.21 47.45
CA VAL A 124 16.03 3.61 46.10
C VAL A 124 15.07 4.79 46.17
N PHE A 125 15.43 5.87 45.48
CA PHE A 125 14.54 6.97 45.16
C PHE A 125 13.99 6.79 43.75
N TYR A 126 12.78 6.23 43.66
CA TYR A 126 12.09 6.05 42.38
C TYR A 126 11.37 7.34 41.99
N ILE A 127 11.86 7.99 40.96
CA ILE A 127 11.19 9.14 40.37
C ILE A 127 10.04 8.61 39.52
N LYS A 128 8.84 8.64 40.08
CA LYS A 128 7.64 8.34 39.31
C LYS A 128 7.61 9.27 38.10
N PRO A 129 7.21 8.78 36.91
CA PRO A 129 6.79 9.68 35.86
C PRO A 129 5.71 10.58 36.46
N GLU A 130 5.95 11.89 36.49
CA GLU A 130 4.83 12.79 36.69
C GLU A 130 3.91 12.52 35.51
N VAL A 131 2.69 12.09 35.80
CA VAL A 131 1.61 12.24 34.83
C VAL A 131 1.40 13.75 34.79
N LEU A 132 2.21 14.45 34.01
CA LEU A 132 2.05 15.87 33.80
C LEU A 132 0.60 16.04 33.36
N GLU A 133 -0.16 16.81 34.13
CA GLU A 133 -1.43 17.34 33.64
C GLU A 133 -1.16 17.98 32.28
N TYR A 134 -2.11 17.87 31.37
CA TYR A 134 -1.98 18.28 29.97
C TYR A 134 -1.30 19.66 29.80
N GLU A 135 0.00 19.65 29.53
CA GLU A 135 0.70 20.80 28.99
C GLU A 135 0.87 20.58 27.49
N GLU A 136 0.30 21.49 26.70
CA GLU A 136 0.50 21.48 25.27
C GLU A 136 1.98 21.66 24.93
N LEU A 137 2.46 20.97 23.88
CA LEU A 137 3.83 21.14 23.36
C LEU A 137 4.06 22.60 22.96
N GLU A 138 5.29 23.11 23.02
CA GLU A 138 5.62 24.46 22.53
C GLU A 138 5.16 24.66 21.07
N ILE A 139 5.24 23.59 20.25
CA ILE A 139 4.80 23.60 18.86
C ILE A 139 3.29 23.76 18.67
N SER A 140 2.45 23.48 19.68
CA SER A 140 0.98 23.61 19.57
C SER A 140 0.58 25.05 19.28
N LYS A 141 1.35 26.01 19.79
CA LYS A 141 1.15 27.46 19.63
C LYS A 141 1.17 27.91 18.17
N TYR A 142 1.77 27.11 17.28
CA TYR A 142 1.83 27.36 15.85
C TYR A 142 0.61 26.80 15.07
N PHE A 143 -0.26 26.05 15.73
CA PHE A 143 -1.48 25.50 15.13
C PHE A 143 -2.72 26.32 15.52
N ASP A 144 -3.48 26.75 14.51
CA ASP A 144 -4.87 27.20 14.67
C ASP A 144 -5.83 26.12 14.13
N ASP A 145 -7.13 26.42 14.07
CA ASP A 145 -8.16 25.48 13.56
C ASP A 145 -8.00 25.10 12.07
N TYR A 146 -7.21 25.87 11.31
CA TYR A 146 -7.01 25.72 9.87
C TYR A 146 -5.57 25.36 9.48
N THR A 147 -4.65 25.28 10.46
CA THR A 147 -3.28 24.83 10.25
C THR A 147 -3.24 23.31 10.08
N MET A 148 -2.86 22.86 8.89
CA MET A 148 -2.68 21.43 8.58
C MET A 148 -1.30 20.92 9.00
N SER A 149 -0.26 21.72 8.76
CA SER A 149 1.10 21.37 9.16
C SER A 149 1.93 22.60 9.46
N VAL A 150 2.89 22.44 10.37
CA VAL A 150 3.88 23.43 10.77
C VAL A 150 5.26 22.90 10.40
N HIS A 151 6.08 23.78 9.84
CA HIS A 151 7.44 23.50 9.37
C HIS A 151 8.41 24.48 10.03
N LEU A 152 9.30 23.96 10.87
CA LEU A 152 10.25 24.72 11.68
C LEU A 152 11.66 24.30 11.26
N LYS A 153 12.46 25.23 10.71
CA LYS A 153 13.83 24.95 10.23
C LYS A 153 14.83 25.96 10.76
N GLU A 154 16.03 25.49 11.06
CA GLU A 154 17.09 26.32 11.61
C GLU A 154 17.43 27.50 10.67
N ASN A 155 17.53 28.70 11.23
CA ASN A 155 17.76 29.97 10.54
C ASN A 155 16.66 30.36 9.54
N VAL A 156 15.47 29.76 9.66
CA VAL A 156 14.29 30.07 8.84
C VAL A 156 13.14 30.52 9.74
N VAL A 157 12.29 31.40 9.22
CA VAL A 157 11.04 31.77 9.90
C VAL A 157 10.09 30.57 9.96
N PRO A 158 9.36 30.36 11.06
CA PRO A 158 8.31 29.36 11.15
C PRO A 158 7.28 29.48 10.00
N MET A 159 6.99 28.37 9.34
CA MET A 159 6.01 28.30 8.25
C MET A 159 4.88 27.34 8.59
N ALA A 160 3.67 27.61 8.09
CA ALA A 160 2.54 26.67 8.17
C ALA A 160 1.84 26.50 6.82
N LYS A 161 1.36 25.28 6.56
CA LYS A 161 0.38 25.03 5.50
C LYS A 161 -1.02 25.22 6.09
N LYS A 162 -1.74 26.24 5.61
CA LYS A 162 -3.10 26.55 6.03
C LYS A 162 -4.09 26.40 4.87
N GLY A 163 -5.29 25.93 5.18
CA GLY A 163 -6.39 25.81 4.22
C GLY A 163 -7.14 24.49 4.31
N ARG A 164 -8.02 24.26 3.34
CA ARG A 164 -8.74 22.99 3.17
C ARG A 164 -8.04 22.15 2.08
N PRO A 165 -8.19 20.81 2.08
CA PRO A 165 -7.74 19.99 0.96
C PRO A 165 -8.24 20.57 -0.38
N GLY A 166 -7.31 20.88 -1.29
CA GLY A 166 -7.58 21.55 -2.57
C GLY A 166 -7.20 23.05 -2.63
N GLU A 167 -7.16 23.76 -1.49
CA GLU A 167 -6.78 25.17 -1.40
C GLU A 167 -5.76 25.40 -0.27
N ILE A 168 -4.57 24.83 -0.41
CA ILE A 168 -3.52 24.88 0.62
C ILE A 168 -2.52 26.00 0.28
N ARG A 169 -2.24 26.88 1.24
CA ARG A 169 -1.22 27.94 1.11
C ARG A 169 -0.18 27.80 2.20
N LEU A 170 1.10 27.96 1.82
CA LEU A 170 2.20 28.06 2.77
C LEU A 170 2.32 29.53 3.21
N VAL A 171 2.25 29.77 4.51
CA VAL A 171 2.29 31.11 5.10
C VAL A 171 3.34 31.19 6.21
N GLU A 172 4.00 32.33 6.32
CA GLU A 172 4.83 32.67 7.48
C GLU A 172 3.92 32.89 8.69
N ILE A 173 4.23 32.24 9.81
CA ILE A 173 3.44 32.35 11.06
C ILE A 173 4.15 33.12 12.16
N ASP A 174 5.43 33.40 11.98
CA ASP A 174 6.23 34.27 12.84
C ASP A 174 7.25 35.03 11.97
N ASN A 175 7.75 36.16 12.46
CA ASN A 175 8.69 37.03 11.73
C ASN A 175 10.15 36.84 12.15
N LYS A 176 10.41 36.05 13.20
CA LYS A 176 11.78 35.78 13.68
C LYS A 176 12.27 34.42 13.19
N PRO A 177 13.45 34.37 12.55
CA PRO A 177 14.10 33.10 12.23
C PRO A 177 14.42 32.32 13.51
N LEU A 178 14.11 31.01 13.49
CA LEU A 178 14.42 30.12 14.61
C LEU A 178 15.91 29.84 14.70
N LYS A 179 16.48 29.90 15.90
CA LYS A 179 17.87 29.51 16.12
C LYS A 179 17.96 28.01 16.39
N HIS A 180 19.17 27.47 16.24
CA HIS A 180 19.49 26.10 16.61
C HIS A 180 19.00 25.72 18.01
N ALA A 181 19.22 26.62 18.99
CA ALA A 181 18.81 26.39 20.37
C ALA A 181 17.28 26.27 20.54
N ASP A 182 16.50 27.01 19.76
CA ASP A 182 15.03 26.99 19.84
C ASP A 182 14.49 25.66 19.31
N ILE A 183 14.97 25.22 18.15
CA ILE A 183 14.54 23.95 17.54
C ILE A 183 15.01 22.76 18.35
N ASN A 184 16.24 22.79 18.85
CA ASN A 184 16.75 21.73 19.71
C ASN A 184 15.93 21.64 21.02
N ARG A 185 15.52 22.77 21.61
CA ARG A 185 14.62 22.78 22.78
C ARG A 185 13.29 22.10 22.46
N MET A 186 12.64 22.49 21.36
CA MET A 186 11.37 21.90 20.93
C MET A 186 11.50 20.40 20.63
N ALA A 187 12.57 19.97 19.95
CA ALA A 187 12.82 18.57 19.67
C ALA A 187 12.92 17.72 20.95
N ARG A 188 13.68 18.23 21.94
CA ARG A 188 13.82 17.57 23.25
C ARG A 188 12.49 17.44 23.97
N GLU A 189 11.74 18.54 24.05
CA GLU A 189 10.41 18.54 24.67
C GLU A 189 9.50 17.49 24.04
N ILE A 190 9.48 17.40 22.70
CA ILE A 190 8.66 16.42 21.96
C ILE A 190 9.07 14.99 22.31
N VAL A 191 10.37 14.68 22.31
CA VAL A 191 10.87 13.32 22.59
C VAL A 191 10.67 12.93 24.05
N GLU A 192 10.92 13.85 24.98
CA GLU A 192 10.74 13.63 26.42
C GLU A 192 9.26 13.42 26.74
N ARG A 193 8.38 14.31 26.28
CA ARG A 193 6.94 14.18 26.54
C ARG A 193 6.35 12.95 25.86
N ALA A 194 6.81 12.56 24.67
CA ALA A 194 6.35 11.35 24.00
C ALA A 194 6.64 10.05 24.77
N LYS A 195 7.65 10.04 25.65
CA LYS A 195 7.93 8.89 26.53
C LYS A 195 7.02 8.86 27.76
N SER A 196 6.57 10.03 28.22
CA SER A 196 5.72 10.17 29.41
C SER A 196 4.22 10.12 29.13
N ASP A 197 3.79 10.54 27.93
CA ASP A 197 2.38 10.57 27.55
C ASP A 197 1.91 9.20 27.02
N PHE A 198 0.91 8.64 27.65
CA PHE A 198 0.38 7.30 27.33
C PHE A 198 -0.33 7.22 25.96
N LYS A 199 -0.71 8.35 25.37
CA LYS A 199 -1.32 8.43 24.02
C LYS A 199 -0.29 8.73 22.93
N SER A 200 1.00 8.78 23.27
CA SER A 200 2.08 9.12 22.35
C SER A 200 3.12 8.01 22.29
N PHE A 201 3.80 7.89 21.15
CA PHE A 201 4.90 6.92 21.00
C PHE A 201 5.88 7.36 19.90
N ILE A 202 7.14 6.91 20.04
CA ILE A 202 8.16 7.10 19.02
C ILE A 202 8.00 5.97 17.97
N GLU A 203 7.65 6.33 16.74
CA GLU A 203 7.49 5.40 15.61
C GLU A 203 8.85 4.94 15.06
N ILE A 204 9.74 5.91 14.84
CA ILE A 204 11.05 5.69 14.20
C ILE A 204 12.09 6.48 14.98
N GLU A 205 13.20 5.81 15.31
CA GLU A 205 14.39 6.46 15.85
C GLU A 205 15.62 5.92 15.12
N MET A 206 16.22 6.77 14.28
CA MET A 206 17.40 6.48 13.46
C MET A 206 18.44 7.59 13.63
N GLU A 207 19.65 7.37 13.11
CA GLU A 207 20.70 8.39 13.15
C GLU A 207 20.26 9.65 12.40
N GLY A 208 20.04 10.73 13.14
CA GLY A 208 19.62 12.03 12.59
C GLY A 208 18.13 12.15 12.24
N ALA A 209 17.31 11.13 12.48
CA ALA A 209 15.88 11.16 12.14
C ALA A 209 15.01 10.49 13.22
N THR A 210 14.01 11.22 13.70
CA THR A 210 13.03 10.74 14.68
C THR A 210 11.62 11.03 14.17
N VAL A 211 10.71 10.05 14.24
CA VAL A 211 9.28 10.25 13.97
C VAL A 211 8.50 9.89 15.22
N VAL A 212 7.69 10.84 15.68
CA VAL A 212 6.91 10.77 16.91
C VAL A 212 5.44 10.93 16.55
N GLN A 213 4.62 9.95 16.92
CA GLN A 213 3.17 10.12 16.97
C GLN A 213 2.86 10.70 18.35
N PHE A 214 2.60 12.01 18.40
CA PHE A 214 2.24 12.72 19.63
C PHE A 214 0.76 13.06 19.61
N ARG A 215 -0.07 12.20 20.21
CA ARG A 215 -1.53 12.30 20.18
C ARG A 215 -2.07 12.53 18.76
N GLU A 216 -2.67 13.67 18.47
CA GLU A 216 -3.19 14.06 17.15
C GLU A 216 -2.13 14.56 16.15
N TYR A 217 -0.90 14.82 16.61
CA TYR A 217 0.19 15.29 15.75
C TYR A 217 1.10 14.14 15.33
N ARG A 218 1.43 14.10 14.05
CA ARG A 218 2.55 13.33 13.53
C ARG A 218 3.74 14.26 13.34
N ILE A 219 4.81 14.04 14.10
CA ILE A 219 5.96 14.95 14.16
C ILE A 219 7.20 14.23 13.65
N SER A 220 7.85 14.78 12.63
CA SER A 220 9.16 14.34 12.15
C SER A 220 10.22 15.36 12.56
N ILE A 221 11.30 14.86 13.15
CA ILE A 221 12.48 15.63 13.58
C ILE A 221 13.66 15.13 12.75
N ALA A 222 14.34 16.04 12.06
CA ALA A 222 15.53 15.77 11.25
C ALA A 222 16.70 16.63 11.72
N ARG A 223 17.90 16.05 11.78
CA ARG A 223 19.14 16.73 12.13
C ARG A 223 20.35 16.14 11.40
N PRO A 224 21.49 16.86 11.34
CA PRO A 224 22.74 16.30 10.86
C PRO A 224 23.11 14.99 11.59
N PRO A 225 23.63 13.97 10.88
CA PRO A 225 24.05 13.98 9.47
C PRO A 225 22.93 13.72 8.44
N PHE A 226 21.70 13.40 8.86
CA PHE A 226 20.59 13.06 7.96
C PHE A 226 20.07 14.27 7.17
N SER A 227 20.04 15.44 7.79
CA SER A 227 19.70 16.73 7.17
C SER A 227 20.86 17.73 7.26
N GLU A 228 20.82 18.78 6.43
CA GLU A 228 21.82 19.86 6.47
C GLU A 228 21.73 20.74 7.73
N ALA A 229 20.56 20.77 8.37
CA ALA A 229 20.24 21.60 9.52
C ALA A 229 19.11 20.96 10.35
N PHE A 230 18.89 21.44 11.57
CA PHE A 230 17.76 20.99 12.39
C PHE A 230 16.42 21.40 11.77
N GLU A 231 15.49 20.45 11.70
CA GLU A 231 14.13 20.66 11.19
C GLU A 231 13.12 19.85 12.00
N ILE A 232 11.97 20.46 12.29
CA ILE A 232 10.78 19.82 12.85
C ILE A 232 9.62 20.09 11.90
N THR A 233 8.98 19.04 11.42
CA THR A 233 7.70 19.12 10.71
C THR A 233 6.63 18.42 11.54
N ALA A 234 5.59 19.15 11.92
CA ALA A 234 4.44 18.62 12.64
C ALA A 234 3.20 18.69 11.75
N VAL A 235 2.49 17.58 11.61
CA VAL A 235 1.26 17.50 10.80
C VAL A 235 0.11 17.14 11.71
N ARG A 236 -0.97 17.91 11.64
CA ARG A 236 -2.28 17.56 12.21
C ARG A 236 -3.12 16.98 11.08
N PRO A 237 -3.41 15.67 11.07
CA PRO A 237 -4.24 15.10 10.01
C PRO A 237 -5.63 15.72 10.03
N VAL A 238 -6.19 15.97 8.85
CA VAL A 238 -7.42 16.76 8.70
C VAL A 238 -8.64 15.84 8.72
N ALA A 239 -9.58 16.20 9.60
CA ALA A 239 -10.97 15.73 9.73
C ALA A 239 -11.18 14.21 9.88
N ARG A 240 -11.74 13.80 11.03
CA ARG A 240 -12.46 12.53 11.13
C ARG A 240 -13.65 12.62 10.18
N VAL A 241 -13.60 11.85 9.10
CA VAL A 241 -14.71 11.77 8.14
C VAL A 241 -15.66 10.69 8.64
N SER A 242 -16.92 11.06 8.84
CA SER A 242 -17.96 10.10 9.22
C SER A 242 -18.44 9.35 7.99
N LEU A 243 -19.06 8.18 8.17
CA LEU A 243 -19.61 7.43 7.05
C LEU A 243 -20.77 8.19 6.36
N GLU A 244 -21.47 9.05 7.12
CA GLU A 244 -22.55 9.91 6.64
C GLU A 244 -22.07 10.94 5.59
N ASP A 245 -20.82 11.42 5.72
CA ASP A 245 -20.23 12.39 4.79
C ASP A 245 -20.06 11.84 3.38
N TYR A 246 -19.94 10.51 3.24
CA TYR A 246 -19.83 9.84 1.94
C TYR A 246 -21.16 9.69 1.19
N ARG A 247 -22.30 10.04 1.82
CA ARG A 247 -23.66 9.94 1.23
C ARG A 247 -23.92 8.60 0.55
N LEU A 248 -23.59 7.52 1.27
CA LEU A 248 -23.75 6.16 0.78
C LEU A 248 -25.22 5.83 0.49
N SER A 249 -25.45 4.93 -0.47
CA SER A 249 -26.79 4.41 -0.73
C SER A 249 -27.30 3.62 0.48
N GLU A 250 -28.62 3.59 0.69
CA GLU A 250 -29.23 2.74 1.74
C GLU A 250 -28.85 1.26 1.54
N ARG A 251 -28.77 0.80 0.28
CA ARG A 251 -28.35 -0.57 -0.06
C ARG A 251 -26.94 -0.88 0.44
N LEU A 252 -25.99 0.05 0.31
CA LEU A 252 -24.64 -0.13 0.81
C LEU A 252 -24.56 -0.10 2.34
N ILE A 253 -25.33 0.79 2.98
CA ILE A 253 -25.39 0.87 4.44
C ILE A 253 -25.94 -0.44 5.01
N ASP A 254 -27.05 -0.93 4.46
CA ASP A 254 -27.66 -2.22 4.85
C ASP A 254 -26.71 -3.38 4.56
N ARG A 255 -26.00 -3.34 3.42
CA ARG A 255 -24.97 -4.32 3.08
C ARG A 255 -23.89 -4.39 4.14
N LEU A 256 -23.31 -3.26 4.53
CA LEU A 256 -22.28 -3.16 5.57
C LEU A 256 -22.80 -3.62 6.94
N ARG A 257 -24.05 -3.28 7.28
CA ARG A 257 -24.66 -3.61 8.56
C ARG A 257 -24.98 -5.11 8.71
N ASP A 258 -25.62 -5.69 7.71
CA ASP A 258 -26.32 -6.97 7.91
C ASP A 258 -25.57 -8.17 7.37
N THR A 259 -24.86 -8.02 6.23
CA THR A 259 -24.39 -9.17 5.46
C THR A 259 -22.91 -9.13 5.11
N ALA A 260 -22.31 -7.95 4.92
CA ALA A 260 -20.92 -7.84 4.55
C ALA A 260 -20.01 -8.20 5.73
N LYS A 261 -19.21 -9.23 5.54
CA LYS A 261 -18.26 -9.71 6.55
C LYS A 261 -16.85 -9.81 6.01
N GLY A 262 -16.67 -9.87 4.69
CA GLY A 262 -15.38 -9.76 4.01
C GLY A 262 -15.40 -8.60 3.02
N VAL A 263 -14.90 -7.43 3.45
CA VAL A 263 -14.91 -6.20 2.67
C VAL A 263 -13.50 -5.87 2.19
N LEU A 264 -13.34 -5.59 0.90
CA LEU A 264 -12.13 -4.96 0.36
C LEU A 264 -12.40 -3.52 -0.04
N ILE A 265 -11.63 -2.58 0.52
CA ILE A 265 -11.64 -1.18 0.13
C ILE A 265 -10.47 -0.97 -0.85
N ALA A 266 -10.79 -0.67 -2.09
CA ALA A 266 -9.86 -0.59 -3.22
C ALA A 266 -9.79 0.82 -3.81
N GLY A 267 -8.72 1.12 -4.55
CA GLY A 267 -8.48 2.45 -5.11
C GLY A 267 -7.00 2.82 -5.23
N ALA A 268 -6.71 3.83 -6.04
CA ALA A 268 -5.34 4.31 -6.26
C ALA A 268 -4.69 4.82 -4.95
N PRO A 269 -3.36 4.89 -4.83
CA PRO A 269 -2.71 5.61 -3.74
C PRO A 269 -3.25 7.04 -3.63
N GLY A 270 -3.52 7.51 -2.40
CA GLY A 270 -4.09 8.84 -2.17
C GLY A 270 -5.60 8.98 -2.43
N ALA A 271 -6.31 7.94 -2.91
CA ALA A 271 -7.74 8.04 -3.22
C ALA A 271 -8.68 8.20 -2.00
N GLY A 272 -8.16 8.20 -0.76
CA GLY A 272 -8.99 8.28 0.46
C GLY A 272 -9.43 6.94 1.06
N LYS A 273 -8.81 5.82 0.68
CA LYS A 273 -9.17 4.48 1.18
C LYS A 273 -9.05 4.30 2.69
N SER A 274 -7.92 4.68 3.28
CA SER A 274 -7.71 4.52 4.73
C SER A 274 -8.66 5.45 5.51
N THR A 275 -8.97 6.64 4.98
CA THR A 275 -10.01 7.52 5.53
C THR A 275 -11.40 6.87 5.49
N PHE A 276 -11.77 6.23 4.38
CA PHE A 276 -13.02 5.48 4.31
C PHE A 276 -13.03 4.26 5.25
N ALA A 277 -11.89 3.57 5.38
CA ALA A 277 -11.74 2.46 6.33
C ALA A 277 -11.91 2.91 7.79
N GLN A 278 -11.41 4.10 8.16
CA GLN A 278 -11.66 4.72 9.47
C GLN A 278 -13.15 4.98 9.68
N ALA A 279 -13.83 5.56 8.68
CA ALA A 279 -15.27 5.83 8.74
C ALA A 279 -16.09 4.55 8.95
N VAL A 280 -15.75 3.47 8.22
CA VAL A 280 -16.37 2.14 8.39
C VAL A 280 -16.08 1.56 9.78
N ALA A 281 -14.86 1.72 10.29
CA ALA A 281 -14.50 1.26 11.63
C ALA A 281 -15.33 1.96 12.71
N GLU A 282 -15.45 3.29 12.63
CA GLU A 282 -16.27 4.08 13.56
C GLU A 282 -17.76 3.73 13.44
N PHE A 283 -18.28 3.52 12.23
CA PHE A 283 -19.66 3.07 12.00
C PHE A 283 -19.94 1.74 12.72
N TYR A 284 -19.08 0.73 12.51
CA TYR A 284 -19.22 -0.57 13.19
C TYR A 284 -19.13 -0.43 14.71
N SER A 285 -18.23 0.42 15.22
CA SER A 285 -18.06 0.56 16.66
C SER A 285 -19.20 1.35 17.32
N ARG A 286 -19.63 2.48 16.73
CA ARG A 286 -20.61 3.39 17.35
C ARG A 286 -22.05 3.01 17.06
N GLU A 287 -22.38 2.72 15.80
CA GLU A 287 -23.76 2.44 15.41
C GLU A 287 -24.12 0.98 15.67
N MET A 288 -23.24 0.04 15.29
CA MET A 288 -23.50 -1.39 15.50
C MET A 288 -23.07 -1.89 16.87
N ARG A 289 -22.37 -1.06 17.67
CA ARG A 289 -21.81 -1.44 18.98
C ARG A 289 -20.93 -2.70 18.91
N ALA A 290 -20.25 -2.88 17.77
CA ALA A 290 -19.39 -4.02 17.53
C ALA A 290 -17.99 -3.79 18.13
N VAL A 291 -17.33 -4.88 18.55
CA VAL A 291 -15.94 -4.86 18.98
C VAL A 291 -15.05 -4.78 17.74
N VAL A 292 -14.54 -3.58 17.45
CA VAL A 292 -13.68 -3.31 16.31
C VAL A 292 -12.23 -3.20 16.75
N LYS A 293 -11.32 -3.84 16.01
CA LYS A 293 -9.87 -3.76 16.18
C LYS A 293 -9.21 -3.38 14.85
N THR A 294 -8.00 -2.83 14.90
CA THR A 294 -7.21 -2.59 13.67
C THR A 294 -5.89 -3.35 13.69
N MET A 295 -5.41 -3.69 12.50
CA MET A 295 -4.10 -4.26 12.21
C MET A 295 -3.43 -3.36 11.19
N GLU A 296 -2.32 -2.73 11.55
CA GLU A 296 -1.71 -1.67 10.75
C GLU A 296 -0.22 -1.51 11.06
N SER A 297 0.53 -0.99 10.09
CA SER A 297 1.99 -0.82 10.22
C SER A 297 2.47 0.29 9.28
N PRO A 298 2.66 1.53 9.75
CA PRO A 298 2.49 2.04 11.13
C PRO A 298 1.01 2.21 11.55
N ARG A 299 0.78 2.62 12.81
CA ARG A 299 -0.56 2.91 13.35
C ARG A 299 -1.05 4.29 12.91
N ASP A 300 -1.46 4.39 11.66
CA ASP A 300 -1.83 5.64 10.98
C ASP A 300 -3.35 5.88 10.98
N LEU A 301 -4.18 4.89 11.32
CA LEU A 301 -5.62 5.08 11.38
C LEU A 301 -6.02 6.01 12.54
N GLN A 302 -6.85 7.00 12.25
CA GLN A 302 -7.41 7.90 13.27
C GLN A 302 -8.81 7.43 13.67
N VAL A 303 -8.88 6.67 14.75
CA VAL A 303 -10.12 6.08 15.24
C VAL A 303 -10.42 6.52 16.68
N GLY A 304 -11.67 6.34 17.13
CA GLY A 304 -12.07 6.62 18.50
C GLY A 304 -11.39 5.71 19.54
N ASP A 305 -11.36 6.15 20.80
CA ASP A 305 -10.73 5.42 21.93
C ASP A 305 -11.36 4.02 22.13
N GLU A 306 -12.58 3.80 21.63
CA GLU A 306 -13.30 2.52 21.63
C GLU A 306 -12.68 1.44 20.71
N ILE A 307 -11.88 1.85 19.72
CA ILE A 307 -11.24 0.96 18.74
C ILE A 307 -9.78 0.76 19.12
N THR A 308 -9.36 -0.49 19.35
CA THR A 308 -7.97 -0.77 19.71
C THR A 308 -7.12 -1.05 18.48
N GLN A 309 -5.98 -0.36 18.40
CA GLN A 309 -5.05 -0.44 17.28
C GLN A 309 -3.84 -1.33 17.58
N TYR A 310 -3.65 -2.37 16.76
CA TYR A 310 -2.54 -3.31 16.91
C TYR A 310 -1.47 -3.13 15.84
N ALA A 311 -0.23 -3.02 16.30
CA ALA A 311 0.97 -3.08 15.47
C ALA A 311 1.47 -4.53 15.32
N PRO A 312 2.42 -4.80 14.42
CA PRO A 312 3.02 -6.13 14.27
C PRO A 312 3.81 -6.54 15.52
N ILE A 313 3.47 -7.67 16.12
CA ILE A 313 4.24 -8.26 17.23
C ILE A 313 5.55 -8.81 16.67
N GLU A 314 6.68 -8.38 17.24
CA GLU A 314 8.02 -8.74 16.75
C GLU A 314 8.21 -8.46 15.25
N ARG A 315 7.57 -7.39 14.73
CA ARG A 315 7.56 -7.03 13.29
C ARG A 315 6.83 -8.05 12.39
N ASP A 316 6.02 -8.93 12.96
CA ASP A 316 5.19 -9.88 12.22
C ASP A 316 3.70 -9.71 12.51
N MET A 317 2.95 -9.32 11.49
CA MET A 317 1.51 -9.12 11.60
C MET A 317 0.74 -10.45 11.70
N GLN A 318 1.35 -11.57 11.32
CA GLN A 318 0.76 -12.90 11.51
C GLN A 318 0.59 -13.22 13.01
N LYS A 319 1.59 -12.90 13.83
CA LYS A 319 1.52 -13.12 15.29
C LYS A 319 0.42 -12.29 15.94
N THR A 320 0.22 -11.06 15.46
CA THR A 320 -0.89 -10.22 15.88
C THR A 320 -2.24 -10.86 15.52
N ALA A 321 -2.36 -11.40 14.30
CA ALA A 321 -3.56 -12.12 13.88
C ALA A 321 -3.83 -13.36 14.73
N ASP A 322 -2.80 -14.15 15.06
CA ASP A 322 -2.94 -15.34 15.91
C ASP A 322 -3.52 -15.00 17.28
N ILE A 323 -3.15 -13.86 17.87
CA ILE A 323 -3.76 -13.37 19.12
C ILE A 323 -5.20 -12.92 18.90
N LEU A 324 -5.47 -12.19 17.81
CA LEU A 324 -6.83 -11.75 17.49
C LEU A 324 -7.78 -12.92 17.24
N LEU A 325 -7.31 -14.04 16.73
CA LEU A 325 -8.08 -15.29 16.61
C LEU A 325 -8.48 -15.87 17.97
N LEU A 326 -7.73 -15.59 19.05
CA LEU A 326 -8.11 -15.98 20.41
C LEU A 326 -9.14 -15.02 21.02
N VAL A 327 -8.98 -13.71 20.75
CA VAL A 327 -9.87 -12.65 21.22
C VAL A 327 -11.22 -12.68 20.50
N ARG A 328 -11.23 -13.03 19.20
CA ARG A 328 -12.38 -13.03 18.29
C ARG A 328 -13.18 -11.72 18.33
N PRO A 329 -12.59 -10.60 17.86
CA PRO A 329 -13.36 -9.37 17.68
C PRO A 329 -14.46 -9.57 16.63
N ASP A 330 -15.50 -8.75 16.67
CA ASP A 330 -16.57 -8.78 15.65
C ASP A 330 -16.02 -8.34 14.29
N TYR A 331 -15.19 -7.29 14.28
CA TYR A 331 -14.55 -6.78 13.07
C TYR A 331 -13.07 -6.43 13.29
N THR A 332 -12.25 -6.69 12.28
CA THR A 332 -10.86 -6.25 12.21
C THR A 332 -10.61 -5.49 10.92
N ILE A 333 -10.11 -4.25 11.04
CA ILE A 333 -9.65 -3.43 9.93
C ILE A 333 -8.17 -3.72 9.69
N TYR A 334 -7.84 -4.33 8.56
CA TYR A 334 -6.47 -4.52 8.14
C TYR A 334 -6.09 -3.40 7.17
N ASP A 335 -5.42 -2.38 7.70
CA ASP A 335 -4.88 -1.32 6.87
C ASP A 335 -3.71 -1.88 6.08
N GLU A 336 -3.86 -1.82 4.76
CA GLU A 336 -2.85 -2.16 3.76
C GLU A 336 -2.50 -3.66 3.59
N LEU A 337 -3.21 -4.31 2.67
CA LEU A 337 -2.90 -5.64 2.13
C LEU A 337 -2.01 -5.52 0.90
N ARG A 338 -0.72 -5.88 1.03
CA ARG A 338 0.27 -5.77 -0.06
C ARG A 338 0.82 -7.10 -0.52
N LYS A 339 1.20 -7.97 0.41
CA LYS A 339 1.92 -9.21 0.17
C LYS A 339 0.98 -10.40 0.23
N THR A 340 1.38 -11.51 -0.38
CA THR A 340 0.62 -12.77 -0.33
C THR A 340 0.32 -13.24 1.09
N ARG A 341 1.23 -13.01 2.04
CA ARG A 341 1.00 -13.33 3.45
C ARG A 341 -0.17 -12.54 4.04
N ASP A 342 -0.28 -11.26 3.72
CA ASP A 342 -1.34 -10.39 4.26
C ASP A 342 -2.72 -10.89 3.81
N PHE A 343 -2.86 -11.29 2.54
CA PHE A 343 -4.10 -11.89 2.02
C PHE A 343 -4.43 -13.25 2.66
N ARG A 344 -3.42 -14.05 3.01
CA ARG A 344 -3.65 -15.31 3.74
C ARG A 344 -4.12 -15.06 5.16
N ILE A 345 -3.48 -14.13 5.87
CA ILE A 345 -3.92 -13.69 7.21
C ILE A 345 -5.37 -13.19 7.16
N PHE A 346 -5.70 -12.37 6.16
CA PHE A 346 -7.05 -11.89 5.93
C PHE A 346 -8.05 -13.04 5.74
N ALA A 347 -7.70 -14.03 4.90
CA ALA A 347 -8.52 -15.21 4.67
C ALA A 347 -8.70 -16.06 5.93
N ASP A 348 -7.63 -16.36 6.65
CA ASP A 348 -7.65 -17.19 7.86
C ASP A 348 -8.52 -16.54 8.96
N MET A 349 -8.36 -15.24 9.17
CA MET A 349 -9.20 -14.45 10.08
C MET A 349 -10.67 -14.51 9.69
N ARG A 350 -10.95 -14.33 8.39
CA ARG A 350 -12.32 -14.34 7.90
C ARG A 350 -12.98 -15.71 8.02
N LEU A 351 -12.26 -16.78 7.70
CA LEU A 351 -12.73 -18.16 7.82
C LEU A 351 -12.94 -18.58 9.28
N ALA A 352 -12.20 -17.99 10.22
CA ALA A 352 -12.44 -18.15 11.66
C ALA A 352 -13.68 -17.38 12.18
N GLY A 353 -14.37 -16.63 11.30
CA GLY A 353 -15.62 -15.93 11.61
C GLY A 353 -15.45 -14.46 11.99
N VAL A 354 -14.24 -13.91 11.96
CA VAL A 354 -14.01 -12.47 12.22
C VAL A 354 -14.43 -11.68 10.98
N GLY A 355 -15.21 -10.60 11.15
CA GLY A 355 -15.50 -9.67 10.08
C GLY A 355 -14.22 -8.93 9.66
N MET A 356 -13.87 -8.94 8.39
CA MET A 356 -12.62 -8.36 7.90
C MET A 356 -12.89 -7.21 6.94
N VAL A 357 -12.19 -6.09 7.14
CA VAL A 357 -12.14 -4.97 6.20
C VAL A 357 -10.69 -4.75 5.80
N GLY A 358 -10.37 -4.94 4.53
CA GLY A 358 -8.99 -4.91 4.03
C GLY A 358 -8.78 -3.76 3.06
N VAL A 359 -7.74 -2.96 3.25
CA VAL A 359 -7.41 -1.87 2.33
C VAL A 359 -6.41 -2.34 1.28
N VAL A 360 -6.73 -2.17 -0.01
CA VAL A 360 -5.95 -2.68 -1.14
C VAL A 360 -5.68 -1.57 -2.15
N HIS A 361 -4.47 -1.52 -2.70
CA HIS A 361 -4.18 -0.65 -3.85
C HIS A 361 -4.69 -1.28 -5.15
N ALA A 362 -5.60 -0.61 -5.85
CA ALA A 362 -6.13 -1.11 -7.10
C ALA A 362 -6.47 0.08 -8.01
N THR A 363 -6.17 -0.01 -9.31
CA THR A 363 -6.55 1.05 -10.27
C THR A 363 -7.91 0.78 -10.91
N ARG A 364 -8.42 -0.45 -10.82
CA ARG A 364 -9.77 -0.81 -11.24
C ARG A 364 -10.47 -1.60 -10.14
N PRO A 365 -11.81 -1.55 -10.07
CA PRO A 365 -12.59 -2.31 -9.09
C PRO A 365 -12.29 -3.82 -9.08
N ILE A 366 -12.19 -4.45 -10.26
CA ILE A 366 -11.91 -5.89 -10.39
C ILE A 366 -10.54 -6.31 -9.87
N ASP A 367 -9.55 -5.41 -9.90
CA ASP A 367 -8.17 -5.72 -9.55
C ASP A 367 -8.03 -6.04 -8.04
N ALA A 368 -8.97 -5.59 -7.21
CA ALA A 368 -9.01 -5.92 -5.78
C ALA A 368 -9.24 -7.42 -5.55
N ILE A 369 -10.23 -7.99 -6.23
CA ILE A 369 -10.55 -9.43 -6.18
C ILE A 369 -9.45 -10.24 -6.85
N GLN A 370 -8.88 -9.74 -7.96
CA GLN A 370 -7.75 -10.41 -8.64
C GLN A 370 -6.52 -10.58 -7.74
N ARG A 371 -6.32 -9.70 -6.76
CA ARG A 371 -5.24 -9.85 -5.77
C ARG A 371 -5.48 -10.99 -4.79
N ILE A 372 -6.67 -11.57 -4.72
CA ILE A 372 -6.93 -12.77 -3.93
C ILE A 372 -6.84 -14.04 -4.79
N LEU A 373 -7.04 -13.92 -6.10
CA LEU A 373 -6.91 -15.06 -7.04
C LEU A 373 -5.52 -15.71 -6.93
N GLY A 374 -5.53 -17.04 -6.89
CA GLY A 374 -4.33 -17.87 -6.76
C GLY A 374 -3.70 -17.86 -5.36
N ARG A 375 -4.25 -17.11 -4.40
CA ARG A 375 -3.81 -17.12 -2.98
C ARG A 375 -4.72 -17.94 -2.09
N VAL A 376 -5.99 -18.08 -2.49
CA VAL A 376 -7.00 -18.95 -1.90
C VAL A 376 -7.72 -19.71 -3.02
N GLU A 377 -8.36 -20.82 -2.67
CA GLU A 377 -9.15 -21.61 -3.61
C GLU A 377 -10.37 -20.83 -4.13
N LEU A 378 -10.71 -21.01 -5.41
CA LEU A 378 -11.78 -20.24 -6.07
C LEU A 378 -13.11 -20.31 -5.30
N GLY A 379 -13.52 -21.51 -4.86
CA GLY A 379 -14.77 -21.71 -4.11
C GLY A 379 -14.79 -21.03 -2.74
N VAL A 380 -13.63 -20.69 -2.18
CA VAL A 380 -13.49 -20.07 -0.87
C VAL A 380 -13.56 -18.54 -0.96
N ILE A 381 -13.28 -17.96 -2.13
CA ILE A 381 -13.20 -16.51 -2.33
C ILE A 381 -14.45 -15.77 -1.81
N PRO A 382 -15.69 -16.17 -2.14
CA PRO A 382 -16.87 -15.43 -1.67
C PRO A 382 -17.09 -15.53 -0.15
N SER A 383 -16.52 -16.54 0.51
CA SER A 383 -16.52 -16.64 1.98
C SER A 383 -15.47 -15.73 2.62
N VAL A 384 -14.42 -15.37 1.88
CA VAL A 384 -13.33 -14.49 2.32
C VAL A 384 -13.62 -13.03 1.99
N VAL A 385 -14.10 -12.76 0.78
CA VAL A 385 -14.50 -11.43 0.30
C VAL A 385 -15.84 -11.54 -0.40
N ASP A 386 -16.85 -10.96 0.23
CA ASP A 386 -18.22 -10.89 -0.28
C ASP A 386 -18.56 -9.52 -0.87
N THR A 387 -17.77 -8.48 -0.53
CA THR A 387 -18.04 -7.10 -0.92
C THR A 387 -16.75 -6.38 -1.27
N THR A 388 -16.71 -5.69 -2.41
CA THR A 388 -15.58 -4.83 -2.80
C THR A 388 -16.08 -3.41 -3.02
N ILE A 389 -15.45 -2.43 -2.38
CA ILE A 389 -15.80 -1.01 -2.47
C ILE A 389 -14.63 -0.28 -3.13
N PHE A 390 -14.88 0.38 -4.25
CA PHE A 390 -13.87 1.14 -4.98
C PHE A 390 -14.00 2.63 -4.68
N ILE A 391 -12.91 3.21 -4.16
CA ILE A 391 -12.80 4.62 -3.81
C ILE A 391 -11.95 5.35 -4.84
N GLU A 392 -12.45 6.47 -5.34
CA GLU A 392 -11.74 7.39 -6.22
C GLU A 392 -12.06 8.83 -5.81
N ASP A 393 -11.03 9.68 -5.72
CA ASP A 393 -11.15 11.08 -5.31
C ASP A 393 -11.94 11.32 -4.00
N GLY A 394 -11.84 10.38 -3.06
CA GLY A 394 -12.54 10.47 -1.78
C GLY A 394 -14.03 10.10 -1.83
N GLU A 395 -14.51 9.53 -2.93
CA GLU A 395 -15.90 9.09 -3.10
C GLU A 395 -15.98 7.58 -3.43
N VAL A 396 -17.09 6.95 -3.05
CA VAL A 396 -17.40 5.58 -3.49
C VAL A 396 -17.88 5.63 -4.94
N LYS A 397 -17.11 5.05 -5.87
CA LYS A 397 -17.47 5.02 -7.30
C LYS A 397 -18.16 3.74 -7.75
N ALA A 398 -17.82 2.62 -7.14
CA ALA A 398 -18.40 1.32 -7.47
C ALA A 398 -18.40 0.43 -6.23
N VAL A 399 -19.44 -0.39 -6.10
CA VAL A 399 -19.50 -1.45 -5.10
C VAL A 399 -19.91 -2.73 -5.78
N TYR A 400 -19.11 -3.78 -5.57
CA TYR A 400 -19.37 -5.08 -6.13
C TYR A 400 -19.73 -6.11 -5.05
N ASP A 401 -20.80 -6.85 -5.33
CA ASP A 401 -21.18 -8.08 -4.66
C ASP A 401 -20.43 -9.26 -5.30
N VAL A 402 -19.89 -10.14 -4.47
CA VAL A 402 -19.14 -11.33 -4.89
C VAL A 402 -19.87 -12.57 -4.39
N SER A 403 -20.36 -13.39 -5.31
CA SER A 403 -21.14 -14.58 -4.97
C SER A 403 -20.69 -15.80 -5.77
N LEU A 404 -20.81 -17.00 -5.17
CA LEU A 404 -20.56 -18.26 -5.86
C LEU A 404 -21.86 -18.79 -6.44
N THR A 405 -21.85 -19.19 -7.71
CA THR A 405 -22.94 -19.93 -8.34
C THR A 405 -22.39 -21.09 -9.15
N VAL A 406 -23.26 -22.05 -9.49
CA VAL A 406 -22.94 -23.13 -10.42
C VAL A 406 -23.75 -22.90 -11.68
N LYS A 407 -23.06 -22.55 -12.77
CA LYS A 407 -23.68 -22.28 -14.07
C LYS A 407 -22.70 -22.54 -15.21
N VAL A 408 -23.20 -22.44 -16.44
CA VAL A 408 -22.36 -22.36 -17.64
C VAL A 408 -21.83 -20.92 -17.75
N PRO A 409 -20.51 -20.69 -17.78
CA PRO A 409 -19.95 -19.35 -17.95
C PRO A 409 -20.43 -18.66 -19.23
N THR A 410 -20.55 -17.34 -19.18
CA THR A 410 -20.98 -16.54 -20.34
C THR A 410 -20.05 -16.76 -21.54
N GLY A 411 -20.60 -17.05 -22.72
CA GLY A 411 -19.82 -17.31 -23.92
C GLY A 411 -19.42 -18.78 -24.14
N MET A 412 -19.79 -19.70 -23.24
CA MET A 412 -19.73 -21.15 -23.47
C MET A 412 -21.14 -21.67 -23.83
N GLN A 413 -21.26 -22.65 -24.72
CA GLN A 413 -22.56 -23.10 -25.26
C GLN A 413 -23.04 -24.47 -24.75
N GLU A 414 -22.16 -25.32 -24.22
CA GLU A 414 -22.54 -26.68 -23.80
C GLU A 414 -22.92 -26.78 -22.31
N ALA A 415 -24.04 -27.43 -22.02
CA ALA A 415 -24.61 -27.54 -20.67
C ALA A 415 -23.81 -28.45 -19.72
N ASP A 416 -23.02 -29.40 -20.27
CA ASP A 416 -22.13 -30.28 -19.49
C ASP A 416 -20.89 -29.55 -18.93
N LEU A 417 -20.75 -28.25 -19.24
CA LEU A 417 -19.68 -27.36 -18.75
C LEU A 417 -20.03 -26.62 -17.46
N ALA A 418 -21.17 -26.92 -16.83
CA ALA A 418 -21.59 -26.28 -15.58
C ALA A 418 -20.52 -26.46 -14.48
N ARG A 419 -20.03 -25.34 -13.96
CA ARG A 419 -18.90 -25.31 -13.02
C ARG A 419 -19.11 -24.23 -11.98
N PRO A 420 -18.35 -24.25 -10.87
CA PRO A 420 -18.31 -23.13 -9.94
C PRO A 420 -17.82 -21.87 -10.65
N VAL A 421 -18.65 -20.83 -10.65
CA VAL A 421 -18.37 -19.51 -11.19
C VAL A 421 -18.58 -18.49 -10.09
N ILE A 422 -17.60 -17.63 -9.87
CA ILE A 422 -17.78 -16.44 -9.03
C ILE A 422 -18.40 -15.36 -9.91
N GLU A 423 -19.58 -14.89 -9.54
CA GLU A 423 -20.21 -13.73 -10.14
C GLU A 423 -19.81 -12.47 -9.38
N ILE A 424 -19.45 -11.43 -10.14
CA ILE A 424 -19.15 -10.11 -9.59
C ILE A 424 -20.19 -9.16 -10.17
N ARG A 425 -21.12 -8.73 -9.31
CA ARG A 425 -22.26 -7.90 -9.69
C ARG A 425 -22.12 -6.51 -9.11
N ASP A 426 -22.57 -5.50 -9.83
CA ASP A 426 -22.72 -4.17 -9.25
C ASP A 426 -23.84 -4.19 -8.20
N LEU A 427 -23.57 -3.67 -7.00
CA LEU A 427 -24.51 -3.71 -5.88
C LEU A 427 -25.73 -2.80 -6.13
N GLU A 428 -25.52 -1.68 -6.80
CA GLU A 428 -26.55 -0.68 -7.05
C GLU A 428 -27.49 -1.15 -8.16
N SER A 429 -26.95 -1.60 -9.29
CA SER A 429 -27.74 -2.02 -10.45
C SER A 429 -28.12 -3.51 -10.45
N GLY A 430 -27.35 -4.37 -9.79
CA GLY A 430 -27.47 -5.83 -9.86
C GLY A 430 -26.90 -6.46 -11.14
N GLU A 431 -26.32 -5.65 -12.03
CA GLU A 431 -25.77 -6.11 -13.31
C GLU A 431 -24.52 -6.97 -13.10
N LEU A 432 -24.41 -8.05 -13.89
CA LEU A 432 -23.25 -8.92 -13.87
C LEU A 432 -22.10 -8.25 -14.63
N MET A 433 -21.07 -7.85 -13.89
CA MET A 433 -19.92 -7.14 -14.45
C MET A 433 -18.84 -8.11 -14.89
N HIS A 434 -18.52 -9.10 -14.05
CA HIS A 434 -17.47 -10.08 -14.33
C HIS A 434 -17.85 -11.49 -13.86
N GLU A 435 -17.24 -12.48 -14.49
CA GLU A 435 -17.26 -13.87 -14.07
C GLU A 435 -15.83 -14.35 -13.85
N ILE A 436 -15.62 -15.14 -12.79
CA ILE A 436 -14.35 -15.81 -12.54
C ILE A 436 -14.59 -17.31 -12.43
N TYR A 437 -13.90 -18.09 -13.25
CA TYR A 437 -14.03 -19.53 -13.28
C TYR A 437 -12.72 -20.19 -13.68
N THR A 438 -12.62 -21.50 -13.42
CA THR A 438 -11.48 -22.31 -13.82
C THR A 438 -11.73 -22.99 -15.16
N TYR A 439 -10.72 -22.96 -16.03
CA TYR A 439 -10.67 -23.71 -17.27
C TYR A 439 -9.30 -24.41 -17.36
N GLY A 440 -9.30 -25.75 -17.35
CA GLY A 440 -8.08 -26.52 -17.13
C GLY A 440 -7.44 -26.19 -15.78
N GLU A 441 -6.17 -25.81 -15.78
CA GLU A 441 -5.42 -25.37 -14.58
C GLU A 441 -5.39 -23.83 -14.42
N GLN A 442 -6.03 -23.08 -15.32
CA GLN A 442 -6.00 -21.62 -15.32
C GLN A 442 -7.29 -21.02 -14.77
N THR A 443 -7.15 -19.91 -14.05
CA THR A 443 -8.28 -19.09 -13.61
C THR A 443 -8.52 -17.98 -14.63
N ILE A 444 -9.71 -17.96 -15.22
CA ILE A 444 -10.13 -16.97 -16.22
C ILE A 444 -10.98 -15.91 -15.52
N VAL A 445 -10.67 -14.64 -15.77
CA VAL A 445 -11.51 -13.49 -15.37
C VAL A 445 -12.11 -12.89 -16.64
N MET A 446 -13.42 -12.98 -16.77
CA MET A 446 -14.16 -12.54 -17.95
C MET A 446 -14.98 -11.29 -17.64
N ASP A 447 -14.90 -10.30 -18.52
CA ASP A 447 -15.69 -9.07 -18.45
C ASP A 447 -16.99 -9.27 -19.26
N VAL A 448 -18.11 -9.34 -18.54
CA VAL A 448 -19.44 -9.63 -19.12
C VAL A 448 -20.08 -8.36 -19.71
N SER A 449 -19.69 -7.18 -19.21
CA SER A 449 -20.22 -5.89 -19.70
C SER A 449 -19.90 -5.61 -21.17
N LYS A 450 -18.83 -6.23 -21.71
CA LYS A 450 -18.44 -6.14 -23.12
C LYS A 450 -18.95 -7.30 -23.97
N ALA A 451 -19.56 -8.32 -23.35
CA ALA A 451 -20.14 -9.47 -24.01
C ALA A 451 -21.64 -9.25 -24.26
N SER A 452 -21.98 -8.26 -25.08
CA SER A 452 -23.37 -8.02 -25.54
C SER A 452 -23.50 -8.24 -27.06
N PRO A 453 -24.72 -8.58 -27.53
CA PRO A 453 -24.97 -9.55 -28.59
C PRO A 453 -24.80 -8.94 -29.98
N GLY A 454 -23.75 -9.35 -30.69
CA GLY A 454 -23.53 -8.92 -32.05
C GLY A 454 -22.49 -9.79 -32.75
N GLY A 455 -22.86 -11.04 -33.06
CA GLY A 455 -22.28 -11.86 -34.15
C GLY A 455 -20.76 -12.04 -34.24
N ARG A 456 -19.97 -11.60 -33.25
CA ARG A 456 -18.51 -11.71 -33.24
C ARG A 456 -18.11 -12.82 -32.27
N LYS A 457 -17.30 -13.77 -32.78
CA LYS A 457 -16.76 -14.93 -32.02
C LYS A 457 -16.32 -14.50 -30.61
N PRO A 458 -16.65 -15.26 -29.54
CA PRO A 458 -16.31 -14.92 -28.16
C PRO A 458 -14.82 -14.61 -27.97
N SER A 459 -14.48 -13.69 -27.06
CA SER A 459 -13.09 -13.32 -26.78
C SER A 459 -12.24 -14.50 -26.35
N ALA A 460 -12.84 -15.51 -25.70
CA ALA A 460 -12.19 -16.76 -25.33
C ALA A 460 -11.68 -17.55 -26.56
N HIS A 461 -12.48 -17.69 -27.63
CA HIS A 461 -12.04 -18.35 -28.86
C HIS A 461 -10.88 -17.60 -29.51
N ARG A 462 -10.91 -16.25 -29.54
CA ARG A 462 -9.80 -15.45 -30.09
C ARG A 462 -8.51 -15.57 -29.28
N ILE A 463 -8.62 -15.74 -27.96
CA ILE A 463 -7.47 -15.93 -27.07
C ILE A 463 -6.90 -17.34 -27.29
N ALA A 464 -7.76 -18.37 -27.34
CA ALA A 464 -7.36 -19.75 -27.63
C ALA A 464 -6.73 -19.89 -29.03
N GLU A 465 -7.34 -19.30 -30.07
CA GLU A 465 -6.78 -19.24 -31.43
C GLU A 465 -5.37 -18.62 -31.44
N ARG A 466 -5.17 -17.51 -30.71
CA ARG A 466 -3.85 -16.85 -30.59
C ARG A 466 -2.83 -17.68 -29.83
N GLU A 467 -3.22 -18.41 -28.79
CA GLU A 467 -2.30 -19.28 -28.06
C GLU A 467 -1.84 -20.47 -28.93
N ILE A 468 -2.78 -21.11 -29.62
CA ILE A 468 -2.49 -22.18 -30.58
C ILE A 468 -1.56 -21.66 -31.68
N GLU A 469 -1.88 -20.51 -32.27
CA GLU A 469 -1.05 -19.86 -33.29
C GLU A 469 0.37 -19.57 -32.77
N ARG A 470 0.50 -19.12 -31.51
CA ARG A 470 1.80 -18.84 -30.87
C ARG A 470 2.61 -20.12 -30.67
N GLU A 471 1.99 -21.21 -30.26
CA GLU A 471 2.68 -22.48 -30.03
C GLU A 471 3.17 -23.09 -31.35
N PHE A 472 2.38 -22.99 -32.42
CA PHE A 472 2.80 -23.37 -33.77
C PHE A 472 3.94 -22.48 -34.29
N ARG A 473 3.87 -21.15 -34.10
CA ARG A 473 4.94 -20.22 -34.49
C ARG A 473 6.27 -20.45 -33.77
N LYS A 474 6.25 -20.87 -32.49
CA LYS A 474 7.47 -21.23 -31.76
C LYS A 474 8.18 -22.42 -32.40
N ARG A 475 7.41 -23.42 -32.86
CA ARG A 475 7.96 -24.65 -33.47
C ARG A 475 8.31 -24.48 -34.94
N LEU A 476 7.60 -23.60 -35.65
CA LEU A 476 7.79 -23.30 -37.06
C LEU A 476 8.08 -21.81 -37.28
N PRO A 477 9.30 -21.33 -36.97
CA PRO A 477 9.66 -19.95 -37.23
C PRO A 477 9.63 -19.66 -38.74
N GLY A 478 8.76 -18.72 -39.15
CA GLY A 478 8.60 -18.30 -40.55
C GLY A 478 7.48 -19.00 -41.33
N ALA A 479 6.78 -19.98 -40.74
CA ALA A 479 5.62 -20.59 -41.37
C ALA A 479 4.36 -19.73 -41.22
N ARG A 480 3.56 -19.63 -42.29
CA ARG A 480 2.21 -19.07 -42.22
C ARG A 480 1.27 -20.11 -41.62
N VAL A 481 0.58 -19.72 -40.56
CA VAL A 481 -0.33 -20.58 -39.80
C VAL A 481 -1.65 -19.82 -39.61
N ARG A 482 -2.76 -20.42 -40.02
CA ARG A 482 -4.12 -19.94 -39.72
C ARG A 482 -4.75 -20.93 -38.76
N VAL A 483 -5.40 -20.44 -37.71
CA VAL A 483 -6.07 -21.28 -36.71
C VAL A 483 -7.52 -20.84 -36.60
N GLU A 484 -8.42 -21.80 -36.59
CA GLU A 484 -9.83 -21.61 -36.26
C GLU A 484 -10.25 -22.65 -35.23
N LEU A 485 -10.91 -22.23 -34.15
CA LEU A 485 -11.60 -23.18 -33.30
C LEU A 485 -12.89 -23.66 -33.99
N GLU A 486 -13.00 -24.95 -34.28
CA GLU A 486 -14.25 -25.59 -34.72
C GLU A 486 -15.20 -25.82 -33.53
N SER A 487 -14.63 -26.06 -32.34
CA SER A 487 -15.32 -26.22 -31.05
C SER A 487 -14.33 -26.00 -29.89
N ASP A 488 -14.81 -26.00 -28.65
CA ASP A 488 -13.96 -25.84 -27.44
C ASP A 488 -12.92 -26.98 -27.29
N GLU A 489 -13.16 -28.14 -27.92
CA GLU A 489 -12.29 -29.32 -27.87
C GLU A 489 -11.57 -29.62 -29.20
N ARG A 490 -11.84 -28.86 -30.27
CA ARG A 490 -11.23 -29.10 -31.58
C ARG A 490 -10.87 -27.80 -32.30
N ALA A 491 -9.61 -27.69 -32.70
CA ALA A 491 -9.09 -26.62 -33.53
C ALA A 491 -8.67 -27.14 -34.90
N LYS A 492 -8.92 -26.34 -35.93
CA LYS A 492 -8.45 -26.57 -37.29
C LYS A 492 -7.31 -25.60 -37.60
N VAL A 493 -6.19 -26.16 -38.03
CA VAL A 493 -4.95 -25.43 -38.25
C VAL A 493 -4.50 -25.63 -39.69
N TRP A 494 -4.46 -24.54 -40.45
CA TRP A 494 -3.93 -24.54 -41.81
C TRP A 494 -2.48 -24.07 -41.80
N ILE A 495 -1.61 -24.88 -42.41
CA ILE A 495 -0.17 -24.59 -42.53
C ILE A 495 0.33 -24.88 -43.94
N GLU A 496 1.42 -24.24 -44.34
CA GLU A 496 2.05 -24.53 -45.64
C GLU A 496 2.42 -26.03 -45.73
N GLU A 497 2.13 -26.64 -46.88
CA GLU A 497 2.22 -28.10 -47.08
C GLU A 497 3.60 -28.68 -46.71
N LYS A 498 4.68 -27.92 -46.98
CA LYS A 498 6.06 -28.29 -46.62
C LYS A 498 6.30 -28.50 -45.11
N TYR A 499 5.47 -27.94 -44.24
CA TYR A 499 5.62 -28.04 -42.77
C TYR A 499 4.70 -29.10 -42.13
N ILE A 500 3.72 -29.65 -42.86
CA ILE A 500 2.79 -30.69 -42.34
C ILE A 500 3.54 -31.91 -41.78
N PRO A 501 4.55 -32.50 -42.46
CA PRO A 501 5.26 -33.66 -41.93
C PRO A 501 5.99 -33.38 -40.61
N GLN A 502 6.44 -32.13 -40.39
CA GLN A 502 7.15 -31.71 -39.18
C GLN A 502 6.20 -31.53 -37.99
N VAL A 503 4.98 -31.05 -38.25
CA VAL A 503 3.93 -30.86 -37.25
C VAL A 503 3.33 -32.18 -36.78
N ILE A 504 3.03 -33.09 -37.71
CA ILE A 504 2.53 -34.42 -37.36
C ILE A 504 3.63 -35.23 -36.66
N GLY A 505 4.88 -35.14 -37.16
CA GLY A 505 6.01 -35.86 -36.63
C GLY A 505 5.99 -37.37 -36.94
N LYS A 506 7.05 -38.09 -36.53
CA LYS A 506 7.15 -39.55 -36.76
C LYS A 506 6.05 -40.28 -35.97
N LYS A 507 5.11 -40.91 -36.68
CA LYS A 507 3.95 -41.62 -36.11
C LYS A 507 2.99 -40.73 -35.28
N GLY A 508 2.89 -39.42 -35.56
CA GLY A 508 1.93 -38.55 -34.87
C GLY A 508 2.37 -38.03 -33.49
N LYS A 509 3.55 -38.40 -33.01
CA LYS A 509 4.00 -38.03 -31.65
C LYS A 509 4.09 -36.51 -31.42
N THR A 510 4.43 -35.74 -32.44
CA THR A 510 4.61 -34.29 -32.30
C THR A 510 3.27 -33.58 -32.17
N ILE A 511 2.24 -34.01 -32.91
CA ILE A 511 0.91 -33.44 -32.81
C ILE A 511 0.24 -33.84 -31.48
N GLU A 512 0.41 -35.09 -31.02
CA GLU A 512 -0.07 -35.54 -29.71
C GLU A 512 0.53 -34.73 -28.55
N GLU A 513 1.82 -34.37 -28.60
CA GLU A 513 2.44 -33.49 -27.61
C GLU A 513 1.86 -32.07 -27.64
N ILE A 514 1.56 -31.55 -28.83
CA ILE A 514 0.97 -30.21 -28.99
C ILE A 514 -0.47 -30.22 -28.45
N GLU A 515 -1.26 -31.23 -28.79
CA GLU A 515 -2.63 -31.42 -28.27
C GLU A 515 -2.64 -31.57 -26.75
N LYS A 516 -1.68 -32.32 -26.16
CA LYS A 516 -1.58 -32.49 -24.71
C LYS A 516 -1.22 -31.20 -23.97
N ASN A 517 -0.38 -30.35 -24.56
CA ASN A 517 0.01 -29.08 -23.96
C ASN A 517 -1.09 -28.02 -24.07
N ILE A 518 -1.89 -28.06 -25.14
CA ILE A 518 -2.96 -27.09 -25.42
C ILE A 518 -4.30 -27.54 -24.80
N GLY A 519 -4.50 -28.84 -24.64
CA GLY A 519 -5.72 -29.44 -24.10
C GLY A 519 -6.88 -29.55 -25.10
N ILE A 520 -6.61 -29.43 -26.40
CA ILE A 520 -7.60 -29.40 -27.50
C ILE A 520 -7.07 -30.28 -28.65
N SER A 521 -7.95 -31.05 -29.31
CA SER A 521 -7.60 -31.82 -30.50
C SER A 521 -7.34 -30.91 -31.71
N ILE A 522 -6.34 -31.23 -32.52
CA ILE A 522 -5.89 -30.38 -33.63
C ILE A 522 -5.97 -31.12 -34.97
N GLY A 523 -6.84 -30.65 -35.85
CA GLY A 523 -6.86 -31.02 -37.25
C GLY A 523 -5.88 -30.16 -38.05
N VAL A 524 -4.96 -30.77 -38.79
CA VAL A 524 -3.97 -30.06 -39.63
C VAL A 524 -4.35 -30.20 -41.10
N GLU A 525 -4.52 -29.09 -41.81
CA GLU A 525 -4.80 -29.04 -43.24
C GLU A 525 -3.78 -28.19 -44.01
N PRO A 526 -3.57 -28.46 -45.32
CA PRO A 526 -2.75 -27.60 -46.16
C PRO A 526 -3.41 -26.24 -46.36
N LEU A 527 -2.62 -25.18 -46.20
CA LEU A 527 -3.02 -23.80 -46.51
C LEU A 527 -2.99 -23.61 -48.04
N GLU A 528 -4.16 -23.56 -48.68
CA GLU A 528 -4.27 -23.33 -50.13
C GLU A 528 -3.92 -21.89 -50.51
N GLU A 529 -3.15 -21.70 -51.59
CA GLU A 529 -2.69 -20.40 -52.10
C GLU A 529 -3.85 -19.44 -52.50
N ARG A 530 -5.08 -19.97 -52.63
CA ARG A 530 -6.30 -19.19 -52.93
C ARG A 530 -6.90 -18.44 -51.73
N GLU A 531 -6.47 -18.71 -50.50
CA GLU A 531 -6.94 -17.99 -49.31
C GLU A 531 -6.17 -16.68 -49.04
N LEU A 532 -5.25 -16.28 -49.94
CA LEU A 532 -4.35 -15.13 -49.79
C LEU A 532 -4.93 -13.76 -50.18
N GLU A 533 -6.20 -13.69 -50.57
CA GLU A 533 -6.86 -12.45 -51.01
C GLU A 533 -8.03 -12.04 -50.10
N GLU A 534 -7.82 -11.98 -48.78
CA GLU A 534 -8.76 -11.24 -47.92
C GLU A 534 -8.56 -9.73 -48.15
N THR A 535 -9.28 -9.20 -49.16
CA THR A 535 -9.53 -7.76 -49.27
C THR A 535 -10.61 -7.39 -48.25
N VAL A 536 -10.34 -6.38 -47.42
CA VAL A 536 -11.29 -5.89 -46.41
C VAL A 536 -11.89 -4.59 -46.91
N GLU A 537 -13.21 -4.45 -46.87
CA GLU A 537 -13.86 -3.16 -47.16
C GLU A 537 -13.53 -2.15 -46.06
N VAL A 538 -13.09 -0.96 -46.47
CA VAL A 538 -12.63 0.09 -45.58
C VAL A 538 -13.68 1.19 -45.49
N PRO A 539 -14.22 1.48 -44.30
CA PRO A 539 -15.12 2.60 -44.11
C PRO A 539 -14.44 3.93 -44.49
N VAL A 540 -15.12 4.69 -45.36
CA VAL A 540 -14.67 6.01 -45.82
C VAL A 540 -15.53 7.09 -45.18
N GLU A 541 -14.89 8.03 -44.48
CA GLU A 541 -15.54 9.19 -43.87
C GLU A 541 -15.05 10.49 -44.52
N LEU A 542 -16.00 11.36 -44.87
CA LEU A 542 -15.73 12.67 -45.45
C LEU A 542 -15.69 13.75 -44.35
N ALA A 543 -14.49 14.04 -43.84
CA ALA A 543 -14.31 14.96 -42.70
C ALA A 543 -13.59 16.26 -43.11
N GLY A 544 -14.33 17.36 -43.21
CA GLY A 544 -13.78 18.68 -43.55
C GLY A 544 -13.06 18.68 -44.90
N ASN A 545 -11.77 19.05 -44.91
CA ASN A 545 -10.92 19.04 -46.12
C ASN A 545 -10.27 17.67 -46.42
N TYR A 546 -10.66 16.61 -45.73
CA TYR A 546 -10.05 15.28 -45.85
C TYR A 546 -11.05 14.18 -46.21
N VAL A 547 -10.55 13.16 -46.89
CA VAL A 547 -11.14 11.82 -47.02
C VAL A 547 -10.38 10.91 -46.05
N VAL A 548 -11.12 10.27 -45.14
CA VAL A 548 -10.55 9.49 -44.05
C VAL A 548 -10.93 8.02 -44.22
N LEU A 549 -9.94 7.17 -44.41
CA LEU A 549 -10.08 5.71 -44.43
C LEU A 549 -9.85 5.17 -43.02
N ASN A 550 -10.83 4.47 -42.46
CA ASN A 550 -10.80 4.02 -41.07
C ASN A 550 -10.45 2.52 -40.96
N PHE A 551 -9.29 2.23 -40.37
CA PHE A 551 -8.76 0.87 -40.20
C PHE A 551 -8.83 0.37 -38.75
N GLY A 552 -9.25 1.23 -37.81
CA GLY A 552 -9.22 0.91 -36.38
C GLY A 552 -7.80 0.94 -35.77
N ARG A 553 -7.73 0.86 -34.44
CA ARG A 553 -6.45 0.96 -33.69
C ARG A 553 -5.56 -0.29 -33.81
N ASP A 554 -6.13 -1.42 -34.21
CA ASP A 554 -5.43 -2.70 -34.32
C ASP A 554 -4.53 -2.77 -35.56
N ALA A 555 -4.75 -1.89 -36.54
CA ALA A 555 -4.02 -1.83 -37.81
C ALA A 555 -2.88 -0.77 -37.82
N VAL A 556 -2.60 -0.11 -36.69
CA VAL A 556 -1.60 0.98 -36.61
C VAL A 556 -0.21 0.45 -36.97
N GLY A 557 0.45 1.12 -37.93
CA GLY A 557 1.79 0.75 -38.41
C GLY A 557 1.80 -0.29 -39.53
N VAL A 558 0.66 -0.89 -39.87
CA VAL A 558 0.53 -1.82 -41.01
C VAL A 558 0.34 -1.03 -42.31
N SER A 559 0.96 -1.50 -43.39
CA SER A 559 0.82 -0.92 -44.73
C SER A 559 -0.22 -1.70 -45.54
N PHE A 560 -1.15 -0.97 -46.15
CA PHE A 560 -2.20 -1.55 -46.99
C PHE A 560 -2.09 -1.02 -48.42
N ASP A 561 -2.38 -1.89 -49.38
CA ASP A 561 -2.73 -1.52 -50.74
C ASP A 561 -4.23 -1.19 -50.76
N ILE A 562 -4.58 0.02 -51.17
CA ILE A 562 -5.97 0.49 -51.31
C ILE A 562 -6.44 0.22 -52.73
N LEU A 563 -7.62 -0.38 -52.86
CA LEU A 563 -8.24 -0.73 -54.13
C LEU A 563 -9.63 -0.12 -54.26
N VAL A 564 -9.97 0.25 -55.48
CA VAL A 564 -11.32 0.69 -55.89
C VAL A 564 -11.66 -0.11 -57.15
N GLU A 565 -12.83 -0.73 -57.20
CA GLU A 565 -13.19 -1.67 -58.29
C GLU A 565 -12.16 -2.79 -58.52
N ASP A 566 -11.52 -3.25 -57.44
CA ASP A 566 -10.43 -4.24 -57.45
C ASP A 566 -9.17 -3.81 -58.22
N GLU A 567 -9.08 -2.54 -58.64
CA GLU A 567 -7.85 -1.92 -59.17
C GLU A 567 -7.04 -1.24 -58.06
N TYR A 568 -5.72 -1.41 -58.09
CA TYR A 568 -4.80 -0.77 -57.14
C TYR A 568 -4.79 0.75 -57.34
N LEU A 569 -5.02 1.49 -56.25
CA LEU A 569 -4.99 2.95 -56.22
C LEU A 569 -3.68 3.49 -55.62
N PHE A 570 -3.36 3.12 -54.38
CA PHE A 570 -2.11 3.49 -53.72
C PHE A 570 -1.82 2.62 -52.48
N THR A 571 -0.56 2.55 -52.05
CA THR A 571 -0.17 1.99 -50.75
C THR A 571 -0.07 3.11 -49.71
N ALA A 572 -0.59 2.87 -48.50
CA ALA A 572 -0.34 3.75 -47.36
C ALA A 572 -0.27 2.99 -46.03
N THR A 573 0.52 3.53 -45.10
CA THR A 573 0.66 3.01 -43.74
C THR A 573 -0.33 3.68 -42.80
N VAL A 574 -1.01 2.89 -41.97
CA VAL A 574 -2.01 3.40 -41.02
C VAL A 574 -1.33 4.22 -39.92
N GLY A 575 -1.73 5.48 -39.78
CA GLY A 575 -1.17 6.39 -38.78
C GLY A 575 -1.58 6.05 -37.34
N LYS A 576 -0.96 6.69 -36.35
CA LYS A 576 -1.16 6.44 -34.90
C LYS A 576 -2.61 6.49 -34.40
N LYS A 577 -3.52 7.11 -35.15
CA LYS A 577 -4.96 7.19 -34.83
C LYS A 577 -5.80 6.07 -35.45
N GLY A 578 -5.20 5.11 -36.15
CA GLY A 578 -5.91 4.01 -36.82
C GLY A 578 -6.57 4.42 -38.15
N THR A 579 -6.11 5.53 -38.76
CA THR A 579 -6.74 6.11 -39.96
C THR A 579 -5.69 6.53 -40.98
N ILE A 580 -6.05 6.46 -42.26
CA ILE A 580 -5.30 7.08 -43.37
C ILE A 580 -6.10 8.32 -43.81
N LYS A 581 -5.43 9.46 -43.97
CA LYS A 581 -6.09 10.74 -44.34
C LYS A 581 -5.53 11.25 -45.65
N LEU A 582 -6.41 11.48 -46.62
CA LEU A 582 -6.10 12.11 -47.89
C LEU A 582 -6.72 13.50 -47.91
N ARG A 583 -6.01 14.51 -48.40
CA ARG A 583 -6.64 15.83 -48.65
C ARG A 583 -7.52 15.73 -49.89
N ARG A 584 -8.64 16.44 -49.89
CA ARG A 584 -9.61 16.44 -51.00
C ARG A 584 -9.10 17.07 -52.30
N ASP A 585 -7.97 17.77 -52.28
CA ASP A 585 -7.37 18.42 -53.45
C ASP A 585 -6.38 17.52 -54.21
N ILE A 586 -6.35 16.23 -53.89
CA ILE A 586 -5.48 15.23 -54.52
C ILE A 586 -6.34 14.31 -55.38
N GLU A 587 -5.90 14.00 -56.60
CA GLU A 587 -6.63 13.15 -57.57
C GLU A 587 -7.07 11.79 -56.97
N LEU A 588 -6.25 11.18 -56.11
CA LEU A 588 -6.59 9.93 -55.42
C LEU A 588 -7.81 10.06 -54.48
N ALA A 589 -8.01 11.24 -53.89
CA ALA A 589 -9.17 11.51 -53.05
C ALA A 589 -10.44 11.68 -53.90
N ASP A 590 -10.33 12.27 -55.09
CA ASP A 590 -11.45 12.40 -56.03
C ASP A 590 -11.97 11.03 -56.49
N ILE A 591 -11.05 10.10 -56.81
CA ILE A 591 -11.39 8.72 -57.19
C ILE A 591 -12.16 8.00 -56.05
N ILE A 592 -11.72 8.17 -54.80
CA ILE A 592 -12.42 7.59 -53.64
C ILE A 592 -13.78 8.28 -53.41
N MET A 593 -13.88 9.59 -53.57
CA MET A 593 -15.14 10.32 -53.40
C MET A 593 -16.17 9.93 -54.48
N GLU A 594 -15.72 9.73 -55.72
CA GLU A 594 -16.55 9.26 -56.82
C GLU A 594 -17.01 7.81 -56.59
N ALA A 595 -16.11 6.92 -56.15
CA ALA A 595 -16.44 5.56 -55.76
C ALA A 595 -17.54 5.52 -54.67
N VAL A 596 -17.37 6.29 -53.60
CA VAL A 596 -18.38 6.38 -52.52
C VAL A 596 -19.72 6.92 -53.03
N LYS A 597 -19.70 7.91 -53.93
CA LYS A 597 -20.91 8.48 -54.53
C LYS A 597 -21.65 7.47 -55.40
N HIS A 598 -20.93 6.59 -56.08
CA HIS A 598 -21.47 5.52 -56.91
C HIS A 598 -21.71 4.20 -56.14
N SER A 599 -21.57 4.21 -54.81
CA SER A 599 -21.71 3.02 -53.95
C SER A 599 -20.75 1.88 -54.30
N ILE A 600 -19.58 2.23 -54.85
CA ILE A 600 -18.48 1.31 -55.13
C ILE A 600 -17.65 1.18 -53.84
N PRO A 601 -17.41 -0.05 -53.34
CA PRO A 601 -16.67 -0.25 -52.10
C PRO A 601 -15.18 0.06 -52.29
N VAL A 602 -14.61 0.76 -51.32
CA VAL A 602 -13.15 0.91 -51.20
C VAL A 602 -12.62 -0.26 -50.39
N ARG A 603 -11.69 -1.02 -50.96
CA ARG A 603 -11.11 -2.22 -50.34
C ARG A 603 -9.65 -1.99 -49.99
N ALA A 604 -9.14 -2.76 -49.05
CA ALA A 604 -7.74 -2.76 -48.71
C ALA A 604 -7.21 -4.18 -48.52
N ARG A 605 -6.00 -4.41 -49.00
CA ARG A 605 -5.24 -5.65 -48.78
C ARG A 605 -3.97 -5.33 -48.02
N VAL A 606 -3.63 -6.15 -47.01
CA VAL A 606 -2.35 -6.00 -46.31
C VAL A 606 -1.23 -6.18 -47.34
N ARG A 607 -0.33 -5.20 -47.43
CA ARG A 607 0.83 -5.32 -48.31
C ARG A 607 1.80 -6.34 -47.68
N PRO A 608 2.19 -7.40 -48.40
CA PRO A 608 3.26 -8.27 -47.92
C PRO A 608 4.54 -7.43 -47.81
N GLU A 609 5.16 -7.42 -46.63
CA GLU A 609 6.54 -6.92 -46.51
C GLU A 609 7.45 -7.81 -47.37
N ALA A 610 8.28 -7.17 -48.20
CA ALA A 610 9.20 -7.83 -49.12
C ALA A 610 10.40 -8.44 -48.40
#